data_AF-A0A966PS60-F1
#
_entry.id   AF-A0A966PS60-F1
#
_cell.length_a   1.000
_cell.length_b   1.000
_cell.length_c   1.000
_cell.angle_alpha   90.00
_cell.angle_beta   90.00
_cell.angle_gamma   90.00
#
_symmetry.space_group_name_H-M   'P 1'
#
loop_
_entity.id
_entity.type
_entity.pdbx_description
1 polymer ?
#
loop_
_entity_poly.entity_id
_entity_poly.type
_entity_poly.pdbx_seq_one_letter_code
_entity_poly.pdbx_strand_id
1 'polypeptide(L)'
;MSLVEERISCPLGQWKGEPGRCQLCNTVIESTRRRTWCSNKCGREWQRNHIWRFARSEWQRNHIWRFARSAAKRRAKYRCQRLGCSAERRDCEVNHINPRNGAGYGPGCHHHLNPDSDGVGGLEVLCHAHHAEVTAAQASARAAKRVANRPKPTKKSRAKLASTARAANKLK
;
A
#
# COMPACT_ATOMS: atom_id res chain seq x y z
N MET A 1 -5.31 6.45 9.83
CA MET A 1 -6.55 6.45 9.06
C MET A 1 -7.38 5.26 9.49
N SER A 2 -8.69 5.45 9.66
CA SER A 2 -9.63 4.36 9.93
C SER A 2 -9.93 3.58 8.65
N LEU A 3 -10.39 2.32 8.78
CA LEU A 3 -10.85 1.50 7.63
C LEU A 3 -12.03 2.11 6.87
N VAL A 4 -12.71 3.10 7.45
CA VAL A 4 -13.79 3.86 6.80
C VAL A 4 -13.20 4.98 5.96
N GLU A 5 -12.27 5.75 6.53
CA GLU A 5 -11.53 6.81 5.81
C GLU A 5 -10.80 6.25 4.59
N GLU A 6 -10.08 5.13 4.73
CA GLU A 6 -9.40 4.46 3.61
C GLU A 6 -10.36 4.02 2.50
N ARG A 7 -11.60 3.68 2.86
CA ARG A 7 -12.64 3.24 1.93
C ARG A 7 -13.29 4.39 1.19
N ILE A 8 -13.48 5.52 1.86
CA ILE A 8 -14.00 6.75 1.27
C ILE A 8 -12.96 7.37 0.34
N SER A 9 -11.69 7.38 0.75
CA SER A 9 -10.58 7.86 -0.06
C SER A 9 -10.07 6.82 -1.07
N CYS A 10 -10.80 5.72 -1.26
CA CYS A 10 -10.38 4.68 -2.19
C CYS A 10 -10.60 5.16 -3.62
N PRO A 11 -9.57 5.16 -4.48
CA PRO A 11 -9.72 5.63 -5.85
C PRO A 11 -10.54 4.70 -6.76
N LEU A 12 -10.56 3.40 -6.45
CA LEU A 12 -11.42 2.42 -7.15
C LEU A 12 -12.84 2.38 -6.59
N GLY A 13 -13.10 3.03 -5.46
CA GLY A 13 -14.40 3.11 -4.81
C GLY A 13 -15.01 4.49 -5.04
N GLN A 14 -16.29 4.53 -5.39
CA GLN A 14 -17.05 5.77 -5.51
C GLN A 14 -17.79 6.13 -4.21
N TRP A 15 -17.59 5.35 -3.14
CA TRP A 15 -18.38 5.45 -1.93
C TRP A 15 -18.06 6.69 -1.12
N LYS A 16 -19.11 7.47 -0.83
CA LYS A 16 -18.98 8.74 -0.11
C LYS A 16 -19.14 8.61 1.41
N GLY A 17 -19.17 7.39 1.94
CA GLY A 17 -19.33 7.15 3.38
C GLY A 17 -20.78 7.00 3.85
N GLU A 18 -21.75 7.18 2.94
CA GLU A 18 -23.17 7.11 3.29
C GLU A 18 -23.65 5.65 3.51
N PRO A 19 -24.33 5.36 4.63
CA PRO A 19 -24.98 4.07 4.86
C PRO A 19 -26.05 3.78 3.78
N GLY A 20 -26.26 2.50 3.47
CA GLY A 20 -27.26 2.09 2.47
C GLY A 20 -26.83 2.32 1.01
N ARG A 21 -25.64 2.87 0.77
CA ARG A 21 -25.03 2.95 -0.57
C ARG A 21 -23.96 1.88 -0.78
N CYS A 22 -23.82 1.45 -2.03
CA CYS A 22 -22.80 0.49 -2.44
C CYS A 22 -21.41 1.07 -2.20
N GLN A 23 -20.56 0.33 -1.48
CA GLN A 23 -19.22 0.81 -1.17
C GLN A 23 -18.26 0.83 -2.38
N LEU A 24 -18.69 0.36 -3.57
CA LEU A 24 -17.90 0.40 -4.81
C LEU A 24 -18.43 1.45 -5.79
N CYS A 25 -19.72 1.43 -6.11
CA CYS A 25 -20.29 2.32 -7.15
C CYS A 25 -21.20 3.42 -6.60
N ASN A 26 -21.37 3.51 -5.28
CA ASN A 26 -22.18 4.53 -4.59
C ASN A 26 -23.69 4.54 -4.93
N THR A 27 -24.18 3.57 -5.69
CA THR A 27 -25.62 3.44 -5.97
C THR A 27 -26.36 3.04 -4.70
N VAL A 28 -27.61 3.47 -4.57
CA VAL A 28 -28.49 3.06 -3.47
C VAL A 28 -28.68 1.54 -3.52
N ILE A 29 -28.62 0.90 -2.37
CA ILE A 29 -28.89 -0.54 -2.26
C ILE A 29 -30.38 -0.72 -2.02
N GLU A 30 -31.10 -1.11 -3.07
CA GLU A 30 -32.56 -1.35 -3.01
C GLU A 30 -32.90 -2.71 -2.38
N SER A 31 -31.92 -3.60 -2.21
CA SER A 31 -32.13 -4.93 -1.65
C SER A 31 -32.18 -4.89 -0.12
N THR A 32 -33.23 -5.48 0.46
CA THR A 32 -33.39 -5.65 1.91
C THR A 32 -32.33 -6.56 2.55
N ARG A 33 -31.67 -7.43 1.76
CA ARG A 33 -30.64 -8.37 2.26
C ARG A 33 -29.21 -7.85 2.12
N ARG A 34 -28.96 -6.90 1.21
CA ARG A 34 -27.60 -6.40 0.95
C ARG A 34 -27.38 -5.11 1.72
N ARG A 35 -26.23 -5.00 2.39
CA ARG A 35 -25.86 -3.80 3.17
C ARG A 35 -24.59 -3.11 2.71
N THR A 36 -23.73 -3.80 1.96
CA THR A 36 -22.39 -3.29 1.58
C THR A 36 -22.25 -3.09 0.08
N TRP A 37 -22.82 -3.98 -0.73
CA TRP A 37 -22.68 -3.98 -2.19
C TRP A 37 -24.04 -4.10 -2.84
N CYS A 38 -24.32 -3.32 -3.90
CA CYS A 38 -25.58 -3.44 -4.63
C CYS A 38 -25.67 -4.75 -5.44
N SER A 39 -24.53 -5.34 -5.84
CA SER A 39 -24.46 -6.56 -6.64
C SER A 39 -23.29 -7.48 -6.27
N ASN A 40 -23.39 -8.77 -6.65
CA ASN A 40 -22.28 -9.72 -6.55
C ASN A 40 -21.11 -9.32 -7.46
N LYS A 41 -21.34 -8.55 -8.53
CA LYS A 41 -20.28 -7.98 -9.37
C LYS A 41 -19.48 -6.96 -8.57
N CYS A 42 -20.15 -5.97 -7.98
CA CYS A 42 -19.51 -4.96 -7.13
C CYS A 42 -18.80 -5.59 -5.93
N GLY A 43 -19.44 -6.59 -5.31
CA GLY A 43 -18.82 -7.41 -4.29
C GLY A 43 -17.50 -7.99 -4.80
N ARG A 44 -17.52 -8.84 -5.83
CA ARG A 44 -16.33 -9.52 -6.41
C ARG A 44 -15.24 -8.57 -6.87
N GLU A 45 -15.58 -7.44 -7.44
CA GLU A 45 -14.63 -6.43 -7.92
C GLU A 45 -13.94 -5.71 -6.76
N TRP A 46 -14.71 -5.35 -5.74
CA TRP A 46 -14.12 -4.92 -4.48
C TRP A 46 -13.25 -6.04 -3.89
N GLN A 47 -13.68 -7.30 -3.94
CA GLN A 47 -12.90 -8.41 -3.37
C GLN A 47 -11.54 -8.60 -4.03
N ARG A 48 -11.50 -8.54 -5.36
CA ARG A 48 -10.28 -8.69 -6.15
C ARG A 48 -9.23 -7.62 -5.87
N ASN A 49 -9.66 -6.42 -5.48
CA ASN A 49 -8.78 -5.27 -5.26
C ASN A 49 -8.54 -4.95 -3.77
N HIS A 50 -9.48 -5.31 -2.89
CA HIS A 50 -9.50 -4.84 -1.50
C HIS A 50 -9.76 -5.93 -0.45
N ILE A 51 -10.41 -7.06 -0.82
CA ILE A 51 -10.63 -8.14 0.15
C ILE A 51 -9.36 -8.94 0.28
N TRP A 52 -8.56 -8.40 1.17
CA TRP A 52 -7.68 -9.16 2.03
C TRP A 52 -8.37 -9.54 3.35
N ARG A 53 -9.67 -9.22 3.51
CA ARG A 53 -10.39 -9.15 4.80
C ARG A 53 -10.93 -10.48 5.35
N PHE A 54 -10.90 -11.61 4.65
CA PHE A 54 -11.24 -12.88 5.30
C PHE A 54 -10.08 -13.47 6.13
N ALA A 55 -8.89 -12.86 6.08
CA ALA A 55 -7.74 -13.26 6.88
C ALA A 55 -7.85 -12.91 8.36
N ARG A 56 -8.38 -13.84 9.17
CA ARG A 56 -8.35 -13.72 10.64
C ARG A 56 -7.00 -14.14 11.22
N SER A 57 -6.15 -14.81 10.44
CA SER A 57 -4.84 -15.32 10.86
C SER A 57 -3.69 -14.84 9.98
N GLU A 58 -2.47 -14.94 10.50
CA GLU A 58 -1.22 -14.66 9.78
C GLU A 58 -1.03 -15.56 8.55
N TRP A 59 -1.43 -16.83 8.66
CA TRP A 59 -1.43 -17.77 7.54
C TRP A 59 -2.26 -17.24 6.37
N GLN A 60 -3.45 -16.70 6.67
CA GLN A 60 -4.39 -16.23 5.66
C GLN A 60 -3.92 -14.90 5.05
N ARG A 61 -3.25 -14.04 5.82
CA ARG A 61 -2.51 -12.86 5.32
C ARG A 61 -1.42 -13.25 4.31
N ASN A 62 -0.62 -14.26 4.62
CA ASN A 62 0.42 -14.81 3.74
C ASN A 62 -0.20 -15.48 2.49
N HIS A 63 -1.32 -16.18 2.64
CA HIS A 63 -2.04 -16.83 1.55
C HIS A 63 -2.59 -15.82 0.53
N ILE A 64 -3.13 -14.69 0.98
CA ILE A 64 -3.67 -13.67 0.08
C ILE A 64 -2.52 -12.96 -0.67
N TRP A 65 -1.35 -12.78 -0.06
CA TRP A 65 -0.17 -12.29 -0.77
C TRP A 65 0.33 -13.27 -1.81
N ARG A 66 0.29 -14.57 -1.53
CA ARG A 66 0.56 -15.59 -2.55
C ARG A 66 -0.40 -15.45 -3.74
N PHE A 67 -1.68 -15.18 -3.53
CA PHE A 67 -2.64 -14.98 -4.63
C PHE A 67 -2.43 -13.66 -5.39
N ALA A 68 -2.25 -12.54 -4.70
CA ALA A 68 -2.01 -11.24 -5.33
C ALA A 68 -0.69 -11.26 -6.11
N ARG A 69 0.38 -11.82 -5.51
CA ARG A 69 1.66 -12.06 -6.18
C ARG A 69 1.47 -12.91 -7.43
N SER A 70 0.67 -13.98 -7.35
CA SER A 70 0.38 -14.83 -8.49
C SER A 70 -0.44 -14.12 -9.57
N ALA A 71 -1.41 -13.29 -9.21
CA ALA A 71 -2.22 -12.50 -10.14
C ALA A 71 -1.39 -11.43 -10.86
N ALA A 72 -0.54 -10.70 -10.13
CA ALA A 72 0.40 -9.73 -10.68
C ALA A 72 1.37 -10.40 -11.66
N LYS A 73 1.97 -11.52 -11.25
CA LYS A 73 2.83 -12.34 -12.13
C LYS A 73 2.10 -12.81 -13.38
N ARG A 74 0.87 -13.33 -13.27
CA ARG A 74 0.07 -13.73 -14.45
C ARG A 74 -0.20 -12.57 -15.39
N ARG A 75 -0.59 -11.40 -14.86
CA ARG A 75 -0.84 -10.19 -15.67
C ARG A 75 0.42 -9.75 -16.43
N ALA A 76 1.58 -9.81 -15.78
CA ALA A 76 2.86 -9.49 -16.42
C ALA A 76 3.41 -10.63 -17.32
N LYS A 77 2.61 -11.68 -17.59
CA LYS A 77 3.06 -12.90 -18.29
C LYS A 77 4.35 -13.49 -17.71
N TYR A 78 4.52 -13.30 -16.40
CA TYR A 78 5.69 -13.71 -15.63
C TYR A 78 7.01 -13.14 -16.15
N ARG A 79 7.00 -11.94 -16.73
CA ARG A 79 8.19 -11.22 -17.16
C ARG A 79 8.32 -9.91 -16.40
N CYS A 80 9.53 -9.37 -16.36
CA CYS A 80 9.77 -8.04 -15.86
C CYS A 80 9.00 -7.03 -16.72
N GLN A 81 8.32 -6.07 -16.08
CA GLN A 81 7.54 -5.04 -16.76
C GLN A 81 8.38 -3.83 -17.21
N ARG A 82 9.70 -3.83 -16.95
CA ARG A 82 10.61 -2.79 -17.46
C ARG A 82 10.85 -2.98 -18.94
N LEU A 83 10.74 -1.88 -19.69
CA LEU A 83 10.99 -1.85 -21.12
C LEU A 83 12.41 -2.37 -21.42
N GLY A 84 12.53 -3.26 -22.41
CA GLY A 84 13.81 -3.85 -22.80
C GLY A 84 14.35 -4.95 -21.87
N CYS A 85 13.66 -5.28 -20.78
CA CYS A 85 14.10 -6.34 -19.88
C CYS A 85 13.65 -7.73 -20.37
N SER A 86 14.59 -8.64 -20.58
CA SER A 86 14.35 -10.04 -20.97
C SER A 86 14.51 -11.05 -19.82
N ALA A 87 14.62 -10.58 -18.57
CA ALA A 87 14.89 -11.41 -17.42
C ALA A 87 13.90 -12.57 -17.26
N GLU A 88 14.42 -13.73 -16.85
CA GLU A 88 13.63 -14.95 -16.73
C GLU A 88 12.57 -14.88 -15.63
N ARG A 89 11.54 -15.72 -15.80
CA ARG A 89 10.35 -15.82 -14.95
C ARG A 89 10.66 -16.10 -13.47
N ARG A 90 11.76 -16.79 -13.17
CA ARG A 90 12.12 -17.22 -11.80
C ARG A 90 12.59 -16.04 -10.94
N ASP A 91 13.25 -15.06 -11.55
CA ASP A 91 13.85 -13.92 -10.85
C ASP A 91 12.89 -12.73 -10.71
N CYS A 92 11.66 -12.88 -11.21
CA CYS A 92 10.65 -11.86 -11.14
C CYS A 92 9.98 -11.84 -9.76
N GLU A 93 10.08 -10.71 -9.07
CA GLU A 93 9.46 -10.37 -7.81
C GLU A 93 8.29 -9.41 -8.03
N VAL A 94 7.40 -9.31 -7.04
CA VAL A 94 6.26 -8.39 -7.10
C VAL A 94 6.53 -7.23 -6.16
N ASN A 95 6.55 -6.04 -6.73
CA ASN A 95 6.74 -4.79 -6.02
C ASN A 95 5.41 -4.01 -5.93
N HIS A 96 5.29 -3.16 -4.92
CA HIS A 96 4.21 -2.17 -4.87
C HIS A 96 4.70 -0.91 -5.58
N ILE A 97 3.96 -0.45 -6.60
CA ILE A 97 4.30 0.78 -7.35
C ILE A 97 4.29 1.95 -6.37
N ASN A 98 3.20 2.09 -5.61
CA ASN A 98 3.14 3.02 -4.50
C ASN A 98 3.71 2.37 -3.23
N PRO A 99 4.86 2.86 -2.71
CA PRO A 99 5.52 2.25 -1.57
C PRO A 99 4.63 2.29 -0.34
N ARG A 100 4.56 1.15 0.35
CA ARG A 100 3.85 1.02 1.61
C ARG A 100 4.59 1.76 2.73
N ASN A 101 3.86 2.53 3.54
CA ASN A 101 4.34 3.15 4.77
C ASN A 101 3.64 2.49 5.98
N GLY A 102 4.35 1.66 6.77
CA GLY A 102 3.81 1.01 7.97
C GLY A 102 3.85 -0.53 7.95
N ALA A 103 3.31 -1.21 8.99
CA ALA A 103 3.39 -2.68 9.18
C ALA A 103 2.09 -3.43 8.82
N GLY A 104 2.19 -4.65 8.28
CA GLY A 104 1.08 -5.63 8.14
C GLY A 104 0.43 -5.83 6.75
N TYR A 105 0.10 -7.08 6.39
CA TYR A 105 -0.73 -7.44 5.23
C TYR A 105 -2.24 -7.26 5.50
N GLY A 106 -2.61 -6.12 6.08
CA GLY A 106 -4.01 -5.79 6.38
C GLY A 106 -4.79 -5.38 5.13
N PRO A 107 -6.13 -5.51 5.12
CA PRO A 107 -6.95 -4.99 4.04
C PRO A 107 -6.77 -3.47 3.90
N GLY A 108 -6.58 -3.02 2.67
CA GLY A 108 -6.39 -1.61 2.35
C GLY A 108 -6.25 -1.38 0.85
N CYS A 109 -6.36 -0.12 0.43
CA CYS A 109 -6.31 0.31 -0.97
C CYS A 109 -4.91 0.16 -1.60
N HIS A 110 -3.88 -0.13 -0.81
CA HIS A 110 -2.51 -0.33 -1.28
C HIS A 110 -2.28 -1.63 -2.05
N HIS A 111 -3.26 -2.53 -2.10
CA HIS A 111 -3.14 -3.83 -2.76
C HIS A 111 -3.88 -3.92 -4.10
N HIS A 112 -4.21 -2.79 -4.70
CA HIS A 112 -4.80 -2.78 -6.04
C HIS A 112 -3.85 -3.45 -7.02
N LEU A 113 -4.40 -4.32 -7.88
CA LEU A 113 -3.59 -4.99 -8.89
C LEU A 113 -3.02 -3.93 -9.83
N ASN A 114 -3.89 -3.11 -10.42
CA ASN A 114 -3.52 -1.97 -11.26
C ASN A 114 -3.46 -0.68 -10.43
N PRO A 115 -2.63 0.30 -10.82
CA PRO A 115 -2.78 1.66 -10.33
C PRO A 115 -4.12 2.26 -10.81
N ASP A 116 -4.64 3.25 -10.10
CA ASP A 116 -5.79 4.05 -10.52
C ASP A 116 -5.42 5.10 -11.60
N SER A 117 -6.35 5.99 -11.93
CA SER A 117 -6.16 7.10 -12.87
C SER A 117 -5.12 8.14 -12.41
N ASP A 118 -4.90 8.25 -11.09
CA ASP A 118 -3.96 9.17 -10.46
C ASP A 118 -2.61 8.50 -10.16
N GLY A 119 -2.42 7.25 -10.60
CA GLY A 119 -1.22 6.44 -10.36
C GLY A 119 -1.11 5.88 -8.95
N VAL A 120 -2.15 5.89 -8.12
CA VAL A 120 -2.15 5.39 -6.75
C VAL A 120 -2.42 3.89 -6.70
N GLY A 121 -1.69 3.20 -5.82
CA GLY A 121 -1.80 1.75 -5.62
C GLY A 121 -0.93 0.98 -6.62
N GLY A 122 -1.43 -0.17 -7.06
CA GLY A 122 -0.78 -0.98 -8.10
C GLY A 122 0.34 -1.89 -7.60
N LEU A 123 0.34 -3.10 -8.15
CA LEU A 123 1.46 -4.03 -8.10
C LEU A 123 2.19 -3.99 -9.43
N GLU A 124 3.50 -4.17 -9.42
CA GLU A 124 4.31 -4.39 -10.61
C GLU A 124 5.18 -5.63 -10.46
N VAL A 125 5.64 -6.18 -11.57
CA VAL A 125 6.52 -7.35 -11.61
C VAL A 125 7.88 -6.93 -12.15
N LEU A 126 8.92 -7.09 -11.33
CA LEU A 126 10.28 -6.66 -11.64
C LEU A 126 11.24 -7.83 -11.47
N CYS A 127 12.30 -7.92 -12.28
CA CYS A 127 13.40 -8.82 -11.95
C CYS A 127 14.14 -8.32 -10.70
N HIS A 128 14.95 -9.18 -10.09
CA HIS A 128 15.70 -8.83 -8.88
C HIS A 128 16.53 -7.55 -9.02
N ALA A 129 17.22 -7.34 -10.16
CA ALA A 129 18.01 -6.13 -10.40
C ALA A 129 17.16 -4.84 -10.40
N HIS A 130 16.11 -4.80 -11.22
CA HIS A 130 15.20 -3.64 -11.26
C HIS A 130 14.42 -3.48 -9.94
N HIS A 131 14.14 -4.57 -9.24
CA HIS A 131 13.49 -4.51 -7.94
C HIS A 131 14.39 -3.85 -6.88
N ALA A 132 15.69 -4.16 -6.90
CA ALA A 132 16.68 -3.53 -6.02
C ALA A 132 16.78 -2.02 -6.29
N GLU A 133 16.83 -1.61 -7.56
CA GLU A 133 16.84 -0.19 -7.97
C GLU A 133 15.61 0.57 -7.46
N VAL A 134 14.41 0.02 -7.68
CA VAL A 134 13.17 0.65 -7.22
C VAL A 134 13.11 0.69 -5.69
N THR A 135 13.51 -0.38 -5.02
CA THR A 135 13.53 -0.42 -3.55
C THR A 135 14.50 0.61 -2.97
N ALA A 136 15.68 0.77 -3.57
CA ALA A 136 16.64 1.80 -3.18
C ALA A 136 16.08 3.21 -3.39
N ALA A 137 15.47 3.49 -4.54
CA ALA A 137 14.82 4.77 -4.82
C ALA A 137 13.70 5.08 -3.81
N GLN A 138 12.85 4.09 -3.52
CA GLN A 138 11.78 4.22 -2.50
C GLN A 138 12.35 4.43 -1.09
N ALA A 139 13.46 3.78 -0.73
CA ALA A 139 14.15 3.99 0.54
C ALA A 139 14.71 5.41 0.67
N SER A 140 15.39 5.90 -0.38
CA SER A 140 15.90 7.27 -0.45
C SER A 140 14.77 8.30 -0.34
N ALA A 141 13.65 8.11 -1.04
CA ALA A 141 12.48 8.97 -0.95
C ALA A 141 11.88 9.00 0.47
N ARG A 142 11.82 7.84 1.15
CA ARG A 142 11.39 7.77 2.56
C ARG A 142 12.36 8.50 3.49
N ALA A 143 13.67 8.38 3.27
CA ALA A 143 14.67 9.10 4.06
C ALA A 143 14.54 10.62 3.88
N ALA A 144 14.41 11.10 2.64
CA ALA A 144 14.20 12.52 2.33
C ALA A 144 12.93 13.07 3.02
N LYS A 145 11.81 12.34 2.97
CA LYS A 145 10.58 12.72 3.69
C LYS A 145 10.77 12.80 5.21
N ARG A 146 11.53 11.88 5.81
CA ARG A 146 11.84 11.95 7.26
C ARG A 146 12.69 13.16 7.61
N VAL A 147 13.65 13.51 6.76
CA VAL A 147 14.48 14.73 6.96
C VAL A 147 13.62 15.98 6.83
N ALA A 148 12.77 16.08 5.81
CA ALA A 148 11.88 17.21 5.60
C ALA A 148 10.84 17.37 6.74
N ASN A 149 10.27 16.28 7.22
CA ASN A 149 9.31 16.28 8.33
C ASN A 149 9.97 16.32 9.72
N ARG A 150 11.31 16.37 9.80
CA ARG A 150 11.99 16.47 11.09
C ARG A 150 11.68 17.84 11.68
N PRO A 151 10.99 17.93 12.83
CA PRO A 151 10.68 19.21 13.43
C PRO A 151 11.98 19.97 13.72
N LYS A 152 12.01 21.26 13.41
CA LYS A 152 13.13 22.13 13.81
C LYS A 152 13.32 21.99 15.32
N PRO A 153 14.56 21.80 15.81
CA PRO A 153 14.79 21.61 17.23
C PRO A 153 14.27 22.84 17.99
N THR A 154 13.35 22.62 18.92
CA THR A 154 12.83 23.67 19.78
C THR A 154 13.94 24.24 20.66
N LYS A 155 13.83 25.49 21.11
CA LYS A 155 14.85 26.13 22.00
C LYS A 155 15.18 25.24 23.21
N LYS A 156 14.19 24.53 23.76
CA LYS A 156 14.36 23.56 24.87
C LYS A 156 15.21 22.34 24.48
N SER A 157 15.07 21.80 23.28
CA SER A 157 15.90 20.66 22.84
C SER A 157 17.34 21.08 22.50
N ARG A 158 17.54 22.30 21.98
CA ARG A 158 18.89 22.88 21.78
C ARG A 158 19.64 23.10 23.10
N ALA A 159 18.96 23.59 24.14
CA ALA A 159 19.56 23.76 25.46
C ALA A 159 19.97 22.42 26.10
N LYS A 160 19.13 21.38 25.95
CA LYS A 160 19.42 20.03 26.47
C LYS A 160 20.58 19.33 25.74
N LEU A 161 20.69 19.51 24.41
CA LEU A 161 21.84 19.04 23.61
C LEU A 161 23.14 19.77 23.97
N ALA A 162 23.07 21.08 24.25
CA ALA A 162 24.23 21.86 24.68
C ALA A 162 24.71 21.48 26.08
N SER A 163 23.79 21.17 27.01
CA SER A 163 24.14 20.73 28.37
C SER A 163 24.76 19.33 28.39
N THR A 164 24.25 18.39 27.57
CA THR A 164 24.82 17.03 27.50
C THR A 164 26.20 17.02 26.82
N ALA A 165 26.42 17.85 25.79
CA ALA A 165 27.73 18.00 25.17
C ALA A 165 28.77 18.61 26.14
N ARG A 166 28.37 19.60 26.97
CA ARG A 166 29.25 20.16 28.00
C ARG A 166 29.56 19.18 29.13
N ALA A 167 28.61 18.34 29.53
CA ALA A 167 28.83 17.31 30.55
C ALA A 167 29.81 16.24 30.07
N ALA A 168 29.70 15.79 28.81
CA ALA A 168 30.61 14.79 28.24
C ALA A 168 32.05 15.30 28.08
N ASN A 169 32.25 16.61 27.91
CA ASN A 169 33.57 17.22 27.77
C ASN A 169 34.25 17.55 29.11
N LYS A 170 33.55 17.38 30.24
CA LYS A 170 34.09 17.56 31.60
C LYS A 170 34.57 16.25 32.25
N LEU A 171 34.34 15.12 31.59
CA LEU A 171 34.76 13.77 32.01
C LEU A 171 35.98 13.26 31.22
N LYS A 172 36.62 14.13 30.45
CA LYS A 172 37.94 13.96 29.86
C LYS A 172 38.89 14.95 30.51
#